data_AF-A0A8I1Q5W5-F1
#
_entry.id   AF-A0A8I1Q5W5-F1
#
_cell.length_a   1.000
_cell.length_b   1.000
_cell.length_c   1.000
_cell.angle_alpha   90.00
_cell.angle_beta   90.00
_cell.angle_gamma   90.00
#
_symmetry.space_group_name_H-M   'P 1'
#
loop_
_entity.id
_entity.type
_entity.pdbx_description
1 polymer ?
#
loop_
_entity_poly.entity_id
_entity_poly.type
_entity_poly.pdbx_seq_one_letter_code
_entity_poly.pdbx_strand_id
1 'polypeptide(L)' 'MKNLIIGLSLILGTSAVFAASSTDMSAKWICTTNASSSDVASDKAADDQMAKHEGAAADSFAFAAKNCRDCTKITCEAKD' A
#
# COMPACT_ATOMS: atom_id res chain seq x y z
N MET A 1 38.88 -28.03 -38.88
CA MET A 1 39.12 -28.23 -37.43
C MET A 1 38.80 -26.89 -36.77
N LYS A 2 37.59 -26.72 -36.23
CA LYS A 2 37.23 -27.07 -34.84
C LYS A 2 37.87 -26.06 -33.88
N ASN A 3 37.13 -25.02 -33.50
CA ASN A 3 36.68 -24.83 -32.12
C ASN A 3 35.90 -23.52 -31.91
N LEU A 4 34.71 -23.72 -31.37
CA LEU A 4 33.75 -22.79 -30.81
C LEU A 4 34.27 -22.24 -29.46
N ILE A 5 33.70 -21.12 -29.03
CA ILE A 5 33.61 -20.57 -27.65
C ILE A 5 34.77 -19.69 -27.16
N ILE A 6 34.43 -18.47 -26.75
CA ILE A 6 34.77 -17.73 -25.50
C ILE A 6 34.47 -16.25 -25.82
N GLY A 7 33.61 -15.51 -25.14
CA GLY A 7 32.86 -15.74 -23.93
C GLY A 7 32.02 -14.48 -23.74
N LEU A 8 30.74 -14.69 -23.49
CA LEU A 8 29.72 -13.69 -23.25
C LEU A 8 30.18 -12.76 -22.11
N SER A 9 30.64 -11.55 -22.45
CA SER A 9 31.05 -10.54 -21.46
C SER A 9 29.85 -10.18 -20.60
N LEU A 10 29.92 -10.72 -19.39
CA LEU A 10 28.96 -10.67 -18.30
C LEU A 10 28.60 -9.22 -17.96
N ILE A 11 27.47 -8.74 -18.48
CA ILE A 11 26.81 -7.55 -17.97
C ILE A 11 26.20 -7.98 -16.62
N LEU A 12 26.98 -7.86 -15.53
CA LEU A 12 26.42 -7.86 -14.20
C LEU A 12 25.59 -6.58 -14.06
N GLY A 13 24.34 -6.66 -14.50
CA GLY A 13 23.31 -5.71 -14.09
C GLY A 13 23.20 -5.81 -12.57
N THR A 14 23.73 -4.81 -11.87
CA THR A 14 23.48 -4.61 -10.45
C THR A 14 22.00 -4.29 -10.28
N SER A 15 21.18 -5.32 -10.18
CA SER A 15 19.82 -5.18 -9.65
C SER A 15 19.97 -4.75 -8.20
N ALA A 16 19.75 -3.47 -7.93
CA ALA A 16 19.56 -2.98 -6.57
C ALA A 16 18.36 -3.75 -5.99
N VAL A 17 18.64 -4.75 -5.17
CA VAL A 17 17.63 -5.45 -4.39
C VAL A 17 17.21 -4.45 -3.32
N PHE A 18 16.17 -3.67 -3.59
CA PHE A 18 15.44 -3.02 -2.51
C PHE A 18 14.92 -4.16 -1.63
N ALA A 19 15.46 -4.27 -0.43
CA ALA A 19 14.90 -5.16 0.58
C ALA A 19 13.48 -4.66 0.84
N ALA A 20 12.50 -5.29 0.21
CA ALA A 20 11.10 -5.10 0.54
C ALA A 20 10.96 -5.55 1.99
N SER A 21 10.85 -4.60 2.91
CA SER A 21 10.37 -4.89 4.25
C SER A 21 9.04 -5.60 4.08
N SER A 22 8.97 -6.85 4.55
CA SER A 22 7.75 -7.64 4.55
C SER A 22 6.66 -6.80 5.20
N THR A 23 5.62 -6.45 4.44
CA THR A 23 4.44 -5.78 4.98
C THR A 23 3.83 -6.69 6.03
N ASP A 24 3.83 -6.25 7.30
CA ASP A 24 3.26 -7.03 8.38
C ASP A 24 1.73 -6.99 8.30
N MET A 25 1.16 -8.04 7.71
CA MET A 25 -0.29 -8.18 7.56
C MET A 25 -0.99 -8.56 8.88
N SER A 26 -0.22 -8.86 9.94
CA SER A 26 -0.73 -9.16 11.29
C SER A 26 -0.78 -7.93 12.19
N ALA A 27 -0.10 -6.85 11.82
CA ALA A 27 -0.24 -5.56 12.48
C ALA A 27 -1.67 -5.02 12.38
N LYS A 28 -2.03 -4.08 13.24
CA LYS A 28 -3.29 -3.34 13.10
C LYS A 28 -3.10 -2.24 12.07
N TRP A 29 -3.95 -2.20 11.06
CA TRP A 29 -3.88 -1.20 10.00
C TRP A 29 -5.00 -0.19 10.15
N ILE A 30 -4.68 1.08 9.91
CA ILE A 30 -5.65 2.15 9.72
C ILE A 30 -5.53 2.62 8.29
N CYS A 31 -6.64 2.62 7.57
CA CYS A 31 -6.71 3.13 6.21
C CYS A 31 -7.54 4.42 6.19
N THR A 32 -6.93 5.49 5.70
CA THR A 32 -7.58 6.79 5.44
C THR A 32 -7.69 7.02 3.95
N THR A 33 -8.58 7.92 3.54
CA THR A 33 -8.72 8.30 2.13
C THR A 33 -8.32 9.75 1.92
N ASN A 34 -7.83 10.09 0.73
CA ASN A 34 -7.58 11.48 0.33
C ASN A 34 -8.87 12.20 -0.11
N ALA A 35 -10.03 11.86 0.46
CA ALA A 35 -11.19 12.70 0.25
C ALA A 35 -10.83 14.11 0.73
N SER A 36 -11.02 15.14 -0.11
CA SER A 36 -11.06 16.51 0.41
C SER A 36 -12.06 16.50 1.55
N SER A 37 -11.66 16.96 2.74
CA SER A 37 -12.52 16.99 3.91
C SER A 37 -13.85 17.62 3.49
N SER A 38 -14.90 16.82 3.46
CA SER A 38 -16.21 17.27 3.03
C SER A 38 -16.77 18.17 4.13
N ASP A 39 -17.36 19.30 3.72
CA ASP A 39 -18.13 20.17 4.63
C ASP A 39 -19.46 19.52 5.04
N VAL A 40 -19.81 18.38 4.43
CA VAL A 40 -20.99 17.59 4.77
C VAL A 40 -20.67 16.73 6.00
N ALA A 41 -21.41 16.97 7.08
CA ALA A 41 -21.19 16.32 8.37
C ALA A 41 -21.23 14.77 8.32
N SER A 42 -22.03 14.18 7.42
CA SER A 42 -22.08 12.72 7.23
C SER A 42 -20.76 12.14 6.73
N ASP A 43 -20.10 12.87 5.85
CA ASP A 43 -18.89 12.42 5.18
C ASP A 43 -17.69 12.58 6.13
N LYS A 44 -17.68 13.69 6.89
CA LYS A 44 -16.71 13.90 7.97
C LYS A 44 -16.80 12.82 9.06
N ALA A 45 -18.02 12.39 9.41
CA ALA A 45 -18.21 11.32 10.38
C ALA A 45 -17.69 9.97 9.86
N ALA A 46 -17.82 9.70 8.55
CA ALA A 46 -17.26 8.51 7.93
C ALA A 46 -15.72 8.56 7.91
N ASP A 47 -15.13 9.72 7.61
CA ASP A 47 -13.68 9.95 7.69
C ASP A 47 -13.14 9.75 9.12
N ASP A 48 -13.83 10.31 10.12
CA ASP A 48 -13.47 10.16 11.53
C ASP A 48 -13.60 8.70 12.01
N GLN A 49 -14.54 7.94 11.45
CA GLN A 49 -14.67 6.51 11.73
C GLN A 49 -13.53 5.71 11.08
N MET A 50 -13.16 6.02 9.84
CA MET A 50 -12.01 5.39 9.16
C MET A 50 -10.70 5.62 9.92
N ALA A 51 -10.46 6.83 10.42
CA ALA A 51 -9.27 7.17 11.20
C ALA A 51 -9.17 6.42 12.54
N LYS A 52 -10.28 5.84 13.03
CA LYS A 52 -10.35 5.07 14.28
C LYS A 52 -10.57 3.58 14.06
N HIS A 53 -10.78 3.14 12.82
CA HIS A 53 -11.04 1.75 12.50
C HIS A 53 -9.71 1.01 12.28
N GLU A 54 -9.20 0.45 13.36
CA GLU A 54 -8.06 -0.46 13.35
C GLU A 54 -8.53 -1.89 13.05
N GLY A 55 -7.89 -2.54 12.08
CA GLY A 55 -8.24 -3.90 11.67
C GLY A 55 -7.09 -4.60 10.94
N ALA A 56 -7.34 -5.81 10.45
CA ALA A 56 -6.41 -6.45 9.53
C ALA A 56 -6.28 -5.60 8.26
N ALA A 57 -5.11 -5.61 7.60
CA ALA A 57 -4.85 -4.79 6.41
C ALA A 57 -5.97 -4.87 5.36
N ALA A 58 -6.49 -6.08 5.09
CA ALA A 58 -7.56 -6.32 4.13
C ALA A 58 -8.89 -5.70 4.57
N ASP A 59 -9.23 -5.82 5.86
CA ASP A 59 -10.48 -5.30 6.41
C ASP A 59 -10.47 -3.78 6.47
N SER A 60 -9.37 -3.19 6.92
CA SER A 60 -9.18 -1.74 6.95
C SER A 60 -9.21 -1.14 5.55
N PHE A 61 -8.59 -1.80 4.57
CA PHE A 61 -8.65 -1.38 3.17
C PHE A 61 -10.07 -1.51 2.61
N ALA A 62 -10.76 -2.63 2.84
CA ALA A 62 -12.13 -2.84 2.38
C ALA A 62 -13.11 -1.83 3.01
N PHE A 63 -12.90 -1.49 4.28
CA PHE A 63 -13.67 -0.45 4.96
C PHE A 63 -13.42 0.93 4.35
N ALA A 64 -12.16 1.30 4.12
CA ALA A 64 -11.82 2.56 3.46
C ALA A 64 -12.38 2.62 2.03
N ALA A 65 -12.25 1.56 1.25
CA ALA A 65 -12.77 1.47 -0.11
C ALA A 65 -14.30 1.59 -0.16
N LYS A 66 -15.04 0.99 0.79
CA LYS A 66 -16.50 1.13 0.88
C LYS A 66 -16.96 2.55 1.17
N ASN A 67 -16.18 3.29 1.96
CA ASN A 67 -16.48 4.68 2.31
C ASN A 67 -15.82 5.68 1.34
N CYS A 68 -15.08 5.19 0.36
CA CYS A 68 -14.39 6.02 -0.60
C CYS A 68 -15.30 6.38 -1.78
N ARG A 69 -16.00 7.53 -1.67
CA ARG A 69 -16.90 8.00 -2.73
C ARG A 69 -16.19 8.71 -3.88
N ASP A 70 -15.24 9.58 -3.56
CA ASP A 70 -14.55 10.47 -4.53
C ASP A 70 -13.02 10.46 -4.35
N CYS A 71 -12.48 9.49 -3.61
CA CYS A 71 -11.06 9.44 -3.35
C CYS A 71 -10.31 8.72 -4.47
N THR A 72 -9.21 9.35 -4.88
CA THR A 72 -8.26 8.79 -5.85
C THR A 72 -7.12 8.03 -5.17
N LYS A 73 -7.03 8.15 -3.83
CA LYS A 73 -5.96 7.57 -3.03
C LYS A 73 -6.49 7.09 -1.68
N ILE A 74 -6.12 5.86 -1.33
CA ILE A 74 -6.26 5.27 0.01
C ILE A 74 -4.85 5.16 0.59
N THR A 75 -4.66 5.62 1.81
CA THR A 75 -3.40 5.53 2.56
C THR A 75 -3.61 4.62 3.75
N CYS A 76 -2.90 3.51 3.81
CA CYS A 76 -2.96 2.57 4.93
C CYS A 76 -1.64 2.60 5.70
N GLU A 77 -1.72 2.76 7.02
CA GLU A 77 -0.58 2.78 7.92
C GLU A 77 -0.74 1.70 8.97
N ALA A 78 0.32 0.94 9.21
CA ALA A 78 0.38 0.01 10.33
C ALA A 78 0.51 0.82 11.63
N LYS A 79 -0.32 0.50 12.60
CA LYS A 79 -0.20 0.90 13.99
C LYS A 79 0.59 -0.19 14.72
N ASP A 80 1.69 0.23 15.30
CA ASP A 80 2.49 -0.56 16.25
C ASP A 80 1.69 -0.93 17.50
#